data_AF-A0A0D7AVX4-F1
#
_entry.id   AF-A0A0D7AVX4-F1
#
_cell.length_a   1.000
_cell.length_b   1.000
_cell.length_c   1.000
_cell.angle_alpha   90.00
_cell.angle_beta   90.00
_cell.angle_gamma   90.00
#
_symmetry.space_group_name_H-M   'P 1'
#
loop_
_entity.id
_entity.type
_entity.pdbx_description
1 polymer ?
#
loop_
_entity_poly.entity_id
_entity_poly.type
_entity_poly.pdbx_seq_one_letter_code
_entity_poly.pdbx_strand_id
1 'polypeptide(L)'
;MKALFDVQLDLDQGKERTDGDFSKEEGPKTSYVPDPSDFPSAKLRETLDIGQIPEELKEKAWEVLEKHTRAFGFDGRLGNVATAARIRTMPDTDPINLPMYGTSPEKRRVIEEQVSKWFAQDVIEASKSPWSAPVVIVYRNGKPRF
;
A
#
# COMPACT_ATOMS: atom_id res chain seq x y z
N MET A 1 7.54 -24.59 27.75
CA MET A 1 6.97 -23.67 26.74
C MET A 1 6.01 -22.61 27.31
N LYS A 2 5.47 -22.74 28.53
CA LYS A 2 4.62 -21.70 29.15
C LYS A 2 5.39 -20.43 29.54
N ALA A 3 6.60 -20.60 30.09
CA ALA A 3 7.40 -19.47 30.61
C ALA A 3 7.96 -18.51 29.55
N LEU A 4 8.06 -18.93 28.27
CA LEU A 4 8.49 -18.03 27.17
C LEU A 4 7.32 -17.20 26.63
N PHE A 5 6.08 -17.63 26.84
CA PHE A 5 4.87 -16.87 26.47
C PHE A 5 4.54 -15.81 27.52
N ASP A 6 4.78 -16.10 28.81
CA ASP A 6 4.50 -15.15 29.90
C ASP A 6 5.44 -13.93 29.86
N VAL A 7 6.72 -14.11 29.46
CA VAL A 7 7.69 -13.01 29.31
C VAL A 7 7.34 -12.07 28.14
N GLN A 8 6.68 -12.59 27.10
CA GLN A 8 6.25 -11.78 25.95
C GLN A 8 4.94 -11.02 26.23
N LEU A 9 4.10 -11.53 27.16
CA LEU A 9 2.85 -10.87 27.57
C LEU A 9 3.07 -9.71 28.55
N ASP A 10 4.15 -9.73 29.33
CA ASP A 10 4.47 -8.65 30.28
C ASP A 10 5.02 -7.37 29.60
N LEU A 11 5.43 -7.46 28.33
CA LEU A 11 5.86 -6.29 27.54
C LEU A 11 4.69 -5.51 26.90
N ASP A 12 3.45 -6.02 27.00
CA ASP A 12 2.27 -5.42 26.38
C ASP A 12 1.25 -4.90 27.42
N GLN A 13 1.66 -4.75 28.69
CA GLN A 13 0.82 -4.11 29.70
C GLN A 13 0.73 -2.60 29.46
N GLY A 14 -0.47 -2.20 29.06
CA GLY A 14 -0.94 -0.85 28.74
C GLY A 14 -0.27 0.30 29.50
N LYS A 15 0.42 1.15 28.76
CA LYS A 15 0.39 2.59 29.04
C LYS A 15 -0.92 3.14 28.46
N GLU A 16 -1.88 3.41 29.34
CA GLU A 16 -2.90 4.41 29.06
C GLU A 16 -2.19 5.68 28.56
N ARG A 17 -2.41 6.03 27.29
CA ARG A 17 -1.91 7.29 26.75
C ARG A 17 -2.87 8.38 27.21
N THR A 18 -2.45 9.09 28.24
CA THR A 18 -3.04 10.35 28.66
C THR A 18 -2.92 11.38 27.53
N ASP A 19 -4.03 12.07 27.22
CA ASP A 19 -4.18 13.10 26.18
C ASP A 19 -3.41 14.40 26.47
N GLY A 20 -2.09 14.31 26.65
CA GLY A 20 -1.32 15.49 27.01
C GLY A 20 0.18 15.29 26.88
N ASP A 21 0.68 15.24 25.64
CA ASP A 21 1.96 15.88 25.27
C ASP A 21 2.14 15.89 23.73
N PHE A 22 1.51 16.86 23.07
CA PHE A 22 1.75 17.17 21.65
C PHE A 22 2.73 18.34 21.49
N SER A 23 3.71 18.48 22.39
CA SER A 23 4.74 19.51 22.26
C SER A 23 6.11 18.93 21.94
N LYS A 24 6.25 18.41 20.72
CA LYS A 24 7.55 18.39 20.05
C LYS A 24 7.44 19.18 18.75
N GLU A 25 8.08 20.35 18.75
CA GLU A 25 8.40 21.12 17.55
C GLU A 25 9.33 20.28 16.67
N GLU A 26 8.74 19.53 15.74
CA GLU A 26 9.44 19.06 14.56
C GLU A 26 9.21 20.09 13.44
N GLY A 27 10.27 20.39 12.68
CA GLY A 27 10.38 21.45 11.67
C GLY A 27 9.28 21.47 10.61
N PRO A 28 9.34 22.41 9.65
CA PRO A 28 8.17 22.93 8.95
C PRO A 28 7.23 21.80 8.56
N LYS A 29 6.06 21.76 9.20
CA LYS A 29 4.99 20.81 8.94
C LYS A 29 4.71 20.88 7.45
N THR A 30 5.30 19.98 6.67
CA THR A 30 4.87 19.74 5.30
C THR A 30 3.43 19.30 5.47
N SER A 31 2.50 20.19 5.12
CA SER A 31 1.07 19.96 5.17
C SER A 31 0.79 18.61 4.53
N TYR A 32 0.57 17.60 5.36
CA TYR A 32 0.22 16.28 4.90
C TYR A 32 -1.19 16.38 4.34
N VAL A 33 -1.27 16.61 3.04
CA VAL A 33 -2.51 16.45 2.29
C VAL A 33 -2.75 14.94 2.22
N PRO A 34 -3.95 14.45 2.54
CA PRO A 34 -4.30 13.07 2.24
C PRO A 34 -4.06 12.87 0.74
N ASP A 35 -3.07 12.04 0.40
CA ASP A 35 -2.82 11.68 -0.99
C ASP A 35 -4.14 11.15 -1.58
N PRO A 36 -4.75 11.85 -2.57
CA PRO A 36 -6.01 11.44 -3.15
C PRO A 36 -5.87 10.00 -3.62
N SER A 37 -6.73 9.12 -3.10
CA SER A 37 -6.65 7.69 -3.43
C SER A 37 -6.89 7.43 -4.92
N ASP A 38 -7.58 8.34 -5.61
CA ASP A 38 -7.91 8.23 -7.03
C ASP A 38 -7.77 9.59 -7.73
N PHE A 39 -6.98 9.61 -8.80
CA PHE A 39 -6.87 10.75 -9.70
C PHE A 39 -7.66 10.44 -10.98
N PRO A 40 -8.77 11.12 -11.25
CA PRO A 40 -9.56 10.85 -12.44
C PRO A 40 -8.87 11.42 -13.68
N SER A 41 -8.81 10.64 -14.76
CA SER A 41 -8.22 11.09 -16.03
C SER A 41 -8.96 12.27 -16.65
N ALA A 42 -10.24 12.46 -16.33
CA ALA A 42 -11.03 13.61 -16.75
C ALA A 42 -10.50 14.97 -16.24
N LYS A 43 -9.72 14.98 -15.15
CA LYS A 43 -9.17 16.19 -14.54
C LYS A 43 -7.66 16.32 -14.74
N LEU A 44 -7.16 15.79 -15.85
CA LEU A 44 -5.72 15.71 -16.16
C LEU A 44 -5.03 17.08 -16.08
N ARG A 45 -5.63 18.14 -16.64
CA ARG A 45 -5.07 19.50 -16.62
C ARG A 45 -5.04 20.16 -15.24
N GLU A 46 -5.95 19.77 -14.34
CA GLU A 46 -5.99 20.29 -12.96
C GLU A 46 -5.01 19.54 -12.06
N THR A 47 -4.74 18.28 -12.38
CA THR A 47 -3.96 17.36 -11.55
C THR A 47 -2.48 17.42 -11.87
N LEU A 48 -2.11 17.59 -13.15
CA LEU A 48 -0.72 17.59 -13.58
C LEU A 48 -0.14 19.01 -13.55
N ASP A 49 0.97 19.17 -12.83
CA ASP A 49 1.83 20.33 -12.94
C ASP A 49 2.90 20.09 -14.01
N ILE A 50 2.85 20.86 -15.10
CA ILE A 50 3.79 20.80 -16.22
C ILE A 50 5.04 21.66 -16.00
N GLY A 51 5.11 22.41 -14.90
CA GLY A 51 6.22 23.29 -14.56
C GLY A 51 6.35 24.50 -15.49
N GLN A 52 7.54 25.10 -15.53
CA GLN A 52 7.82 26.29 -16.32
C GLN A 52 8.21 25.91 -17.75
N ILE A 53 7.22 25.98 -18.66
CA ILE A 53 7.40 25.75 -20.10
C ILE A 53 7.16 27.08 -20.83
N PRO A 54 7.95 27.41 -21.87
CA PRO A 54 7.65 28.56 -22.74
C PRO A 54 6.21 28.50 -23.26
N GLU A 55 5.51 29.63 -23.28
CA GLU A 55 4.06 29.66 -23.62
C GLU A 55 3.80 29.09 -25.03
N GLU A 56 4.77 29.23 -25.94
CA GLU A 56 4.72 28.67 -27.30
C GLU A 56 4.70 27.12 -27.35
N LEU A 57 5.24 26.45 -26.33
CA LEU A 57 5.36 24.99 -26.26
C LEU A 57 4.34 24.35 -25.33
N LYS A 58 3.64 25.15 -24.53
CA LYS A 58 2.70 24.68 -23.52
C LYS A 58 1.54 23.88 -24.10
N GLU A 59 0.95 24.36 -25.19
CA GLU A 59 -0.13 23.64 -25.88
C GLU A 59 0.36 22.33 -26.50
N LYS A 60 1.56 22.32 -27.09
CA LYS A 60 2.17 21.09 -27.63
C LYS A 60 2.45 20.07 -26.53
N ALA A 61 2.89 20.53 -25.35
CA ALA A 61 3.11 19.66 -24.21
C ALA A 61 1.79 19.03 -23.73
N TRP A 62 0.71 19.81 -23.62
CA TRP A 62 -0.60 19.28 -23.26
C TRP A 62 -1.13 18.27 -24.28
N GLU A 63 -0.96 18.53 -25.57
CA GLU A 63 -1.35 17.59 -26.63
C GLU A 63 -0.68 16.21 -26.45
N VAL A 64 0.62 16.19 -26.11
CA VAL A 64 1.36 14.95 -25.84
C VAL A 64 0.84 14.26 -24.58
N LEU A 65 0.59 15.00 -23.50
CA LEU A 65 0.13 14.45 -22.23
C LEU A 65 -1.28 13.85 -22.35
N GLU A 66 -2.20 14.54 -23.02
CA GLU A 66 -3.56 14.07 -23.28
C GLU A 66 -3.56 12.83 -24.19
N LYS A 67 -2.75 12.85 -25.25
CA LYS A 67 -2.57 11.70 -26.14
C LYS A 67 -2.04 10.47 -25.40
N HIS A 68 -1.17 10.68 -24.41
CA HIS A 68 -0.55 9.62 -23.62
C HIS A 68 -1.13 9.48 -22.21
N THR A 69 -2.42 9.80 -22.02
CA THR A 69 -3.13 9.65 -20.74
C THR A 69 -2.94 8.27 -20.10
N ARG A 70 -2.84 7.21 -20.91
CA ARG A 70 -2.64 5.83 -20.43
C ARG A 70 -1.27 5.56 -19.78
N ALA A 71 -0.29 6.43 -19.98
CA ALA A 71 1.01 6.34 -19.33
C ALA A 71 0.95 6.69 -17.84
N PHE A 72 -0.10 7.40 -17.41
CA PHE A 72 -0.31 7.80 -16.02
C PHE A 72 -1.23 6.82 -15.28
N GLY A 73 -1.05 6.72 -13.96
CA GLY A 73 -1.84 5.90 -13.05
C GLY A 73 -3.19 6.51 -12.67
N PHE A 74 -3.92 7.05 -13.64
CA PHE A 74 -5.27 7.59 -13.42
C PHE A 74 -6.32 6.49 -13.26
N ASP A 75 -7.46 6.86 -12.68
CA ASP A 75 -8.67 6.03 -12.53
C ASP A 75 -8.45 4.73 -11.72
N GLY A 76 -7.47 4.73 -10.81
CA GLY A 76 -7.11 3.56 -10.00
C GLY A 76 -6.55 2.39 -10.83
N ARG A 77 -6.16 2.64 -12.09
CA ARG A 77 -5.73 1.61 -13.02
C ARG A 77 -4.30 1.17 -12.76
N LEU A 78 -4.11 -0.14 -12.65
CA LEU A 78 -2.79 -0.75 -12.59
C LEU A 78 -2.21 -0.98 -14.00
N GLY A 79 -0.90 -0.91 -14.11
CA GLY A 79 -0.18 -1.34 -15.31
C GLY A 79 -0.22 -2.86 -15.44
N ASN A 80 -0.33 -3.36 -16.67
CA ASN A 80 -0.27 -4.79 -16.97
C ASN A 80 0.74 -5.04 -18.10
N VAL A 81 1.50 -6.12 -17.98
CA VAL A 81 2.41 -6.60 -19.02
C VAL A 81 2.16 -8.09 -19.25
N ALA A 82 2.03 -8.49 -20.50
CA ALA A 82 1.77 -9.88 -20.89
C ALA A 82 3.06 -10.72 -20.84
N THR A 83 3.68 -10.80 -19.67
CA THR A 83 4.88 -11.60 -19.42
C THR A 83 4.77 -12.34 -18.09
N ALA A 84 5.40 -13.51 -18.01
CA ALA A 84 5.46 -14.30 -16.79
C ALA A 84 6.88 -14.23 -16.21
N ALA A 85 6.99 -13.82 -14.95
CA ALA A 85 8.25 -13.90 -14.21
C ALA A 85 8.38 -15.29 -13.57
N ARG A 86 9.48 -16.01 -13.86
CA ARG A 86 9.79 -17.29 -13.21
C ARG A 86 10.72 -17.06 -12.02
N ILE A 87 10.23 -17.36 -10.81
CA ILE A 87 11.04 -17.36 -9.60
C ILE A 87 11.74 -18.72 -9.48
N ARG A 88 13.06 -18.73 -9.31
CA ARG A 88 13.85 -19.96 -9.11
C ARG A 88 14.09 -20.17 -7.62
N THR A 89 13.78 -21.36 -7.13
CA THR A 89 14.17 -21.81 -5.79
C THR A 89 15.56 -22.44 -5.84
N MET A 90 16.20 -22.58 -4.68
CA MET A 90 17.41 -23.39 -4.57
C MET A 90 17.07 -24.87 -4.85
N PRO A 91 18.04 -25.70 -5.28
CA PRO A 91 17.87 -27.14 -5.32
C PRO A 91 17.40 -27.68 -3.96
N ASP A 92 16.56 -28.71 -3.98
CA ASP A 92 16.09 -29.43 -2.79
C ASP A 92 15.35 -28.55 -1.75
N THR A 93 14.72 -27.46 -2.18
CA THR A 93 13.90 -26.61 -1.30
C THR A 93 12.48 -27.18 -1.17
N ASP A 94 12.10 -27.52 0.06
CA ASP A 94 10.73 -27.90 0.40
C ASP A 94 9.81 -26.68 0.59
N PRO A 95 8.50 -26.81 0.29
CA PRO A 95 7.52 -25.78 0.57
C PRO A 95 7.39 -25.42 2.05
N ILE A 96 7.29 -24.12 2.33
CA ILE A 96 7.01 -23.61 3.68
C ILE A 96 5.53 -23.20 3.76
N ASN A 97 4.81 -23.77 4.73
CA ASN A 97 3.41 -23.46 4.99
C ASN A 97 3.24 -22.93 6.41
N LEU A 98 3.02 -21.63 6.54
CA LEU A 98 2.74 -20.97 7.81
C LEU A 98 1.27 -20.52 7.89
N PRO A 99 0.60 -20.73 9.04
CA PRO A 99 -0.75 -20.22 9.26
C PRO A 99 -0.73 -18.70 9.46
N MET A 100 -1.88 -18.06 9.21
CA MET A 100 -2.10 -16.65 9.54
C MET A 100 -1.92 -16.40 11.04
N TYR A 101 -1.29 -15.27 11.39
CA TYR A 101 -1.18 -14.85 12.78
C TYR A 101 -2.55 -14.48 13.37
N GLY A 102 -2.68 -14.69 14.67
CA GLY A 102 -3.81 -14.19 15.45
C GLY A 102 -3.93 -12.68 15.27
N THR A 103 -5.04 -12.24 14.69
CA THR A 103 -5.26 -10.85 14.28
C THR A 103 -6.47 -10.29 15.03
N SER A 104 -6.39 -9.03 15.51
CA SER A 104 -7.53 -8.37 16.15
C SER A 104 -8.68 -8.18 15.15
N PRO A 105 -9.94 -8.07 15.61
CA PRO A 105 -11.09 -7.85 14.71
C PRO A 105 -10.91 -6.63 13.80
N GLU A 106 -10.33 -5.55 14.31
CA GLU A 106 -10.05 -4.33 13.53
C GLU A 106 -9.04 -4.60 12.41
N LYS A 107 -7.88 -5.18 12.74
CA LYS A 107 -6.85 -5.51 11.75
C LYS A 107 -7.40 -6.48 10.70
N ARG A 108 -8.24 -7.45 11.10
CA ARG A 108 -8.85 -8.41 10.17
C ARG A 108 -9.73 -7.70 9.12
N ARG A 109 -10.55 -6.73 9.52
CA ARG A 109 -11.37 -5.95 8.58
C ARG A 109 -10.52 -5.22 7.54
N VAL A 110 -9.39 -4.66 7.97
CA VAL A 110 -8.43 -4.01 7.06
C VAL A 110 -7.83 -5.00 6.07
N ILE A 111 -7.45 -6.21 6.53
CA ILE A 111 -6.98 -7.29 5.64
C ILE A 111 -8.05 -7.64 4.61
N GLU A 112 -9.28 -7.90 5.06
CA GLU A 112 -10.39 -8.32 4.20
C GLU A 112 -10.73 -7.27 3.15
N GLU A 113 -10.76 -5.98 3.52
CA GLU A 113 -11.00 -4.88 2.58
C GLU A 113 -9.91 -4.80 1.51
N GLN A 114 -8.63 -4.90 1.91
CA GLN A 114 -7.52 -4.81 0.98
C GLN A 114 -7.44 -6.02 0.04
N VAL A 115 -7.63 -7.23 0.58
CA VAL A 115 -7.66 -8.47 -0.20
C VAL A 115 -8.80 -8.40 -1.22
N SER A 116 -9.98 -7.92 -0.83
CA SER A 116 -11.11 -7.73 -1.75
C SER A 116 -10.79 -6.76 -2.89
N LYS A 117 -10.08 -5.66 -2.59
CA LYS A 117 -9.60 -4.72 -3.63
C LYS A 117 -8.62 -5.38 -4.60
N TRP A 118 -7.67 -6.17 -4.11
CA TRP A 118 -6.71 -6.86 -4.97
C TRP A 118 -7.35 -7.95 -5.84
N PHE A 119 -8.38 -8.64 -5.34
CA PHE A 119 -9.20 -9.52 -6.17
C PHE A 119 -9.94 -8.75 -7.26
N ALA A 120 -10.57 -7.62 -6.94
CA ALA A 120 -11.28 -6.79 -7.92
C ALA A 120 -10.35 -6.18 -8.99
N GLN A 121 -9.07 -6.01 -8.67
CA GLN A 121 -8.03 -5.48 -9.56
C GLN A 121 -7.27 -6.58 -10.33
N ASP A 122 -7.64 -7.86 -10.18
CA ASP A 122 -6.94 -9.02 -10.75
C ASP A 122 -5.43 -9.06 -10.39
N VAL A 123 -5.07 -8.55 -9.20
CA VAL A 123 -3.69 -8.59 -8.68
C VAL A 123 -3.38 -9.94 -8.04
N ILE A 124 -4.40 -10.57 -7.45
CA ILE A 124 -4.31 -11.88 -6.81
C ILE A 124 -5.43 -12.79 -7.30
N GLU A 125 -5.20 -14.10 -7.18
CA GLU A 125 -6.19 -15.13 -7.50
C GLU A 125 -6.25 -16.19 -6.40
N ALA A 126 -7.34 -16.96 -6.37
CA ALA A 126 -7.47 -18.08 -5.46
C ALA A 126 -6.53 -19.21 -5.86
N SER A 127 -5.77 -19.75 -4.90
CA SER A 127 -4.81 -20.82 -5.14
C SER A 127 -4.81 -21.85 -4.01
N LYS A 128 -4.49 -23.11 -4.35
CA LYS A 128 -4.23 -24.20 -3.41
C LYS A 128 -2.74 -24.51 -3.42
N SER A 129 -1.97 -23.65 -2.76
CA SER A 129 -0.51 -23.72 -2.75
C SER A 129 0.01 -24.53 -1.55
N PRO A 130 1.07 -25.34 -1.70
CA PRO A 130 1.81 -25.89 -0.56
C PRO A 130 2.66 -24.81 0.14
N TRP A 131 2.80 -23.63 -0.47
CA TRP A 131 3.47 -22.45 0.10
C TRP A 131 2.44 -21.51 0.75
N SER A 132 2.72 -21.05 1.96
CA SER A 132 1.94 -20.03 2.66
C SER A 132 2.83 -19.19 3.56
N ALA A 133 2.61 -17.88 3.55
CA ALA A 133 3.22 -16.92 4.45
C ALA A 133 2.13 -16.06 5.11
N PRO A 134 2.26 -15.76 6.42
CA PRO A 134 1.27 -14.94 7.12
C PRO A 134 1.34 -13.49 6.65
N VAL A 135 0.18 -12.87 6.49
CA VAL A 135 0.06 -11.43 6.23
C VAL A 135 0.29 -10.63 7.50
N VAL A 136 1.08 -9.57 7.40
CA VAL A 136 1.38 -8.65 8.50
C VAL A 136 0.92 -7.26 8.11
N ILE A 137 0.29 -6.53 9.05
CA ILE A 137 -0.06 -5.13 8.86
C ILE A 137 0.83 -4.25 9.74
N VAL A 138 1.42 -3.23 9.13
CA VAL A 138 2.15 -2.15 9.79
C VAL A 138 1.43 -0.83 9.56
N TYR A 139 1.32 0.01 10.58
CA TYR A 139 0.71 1.33 10.44
C TYR A 139 1.80 2.39 10.26
N ARG A 140 1.67 3.18 9.20
CA ARG A 140 2.53 4.34 8.94
C ARG A 140 1.64 5.56 8.74
N ASN A 141 1.85 6.60 9.56
CA ASN A 141 1.03 7.83 9.55
C ASN A 141 -0.47 7.53 9.66
N GLY A 142 -0.85 6.58 10.52
CA GLY A 142 -2.25 6.13 10.70
C GLY A 142 -2.82 5.30 9.55
N LYS A 143 -2.09 5.08 8.45
CA LYS A 143 -2.54 4.27 7.32
C LYS A 143 -1.97 2.84 7.41
N PRO A 144 -2.79 1.80 7.22
CA PRO A 144 -2.31 0.43 7.19
C PRO A 144 -1.48 0.15 5.93
N ARG A 145 -0.43 -0.66 6.07
CA ARG A 145 0.48 -1.14 5.02
C ARG A 145 0.68 -2.65 5.20
N PHE A 146 0.71 -3.35 4.07
CA PHE A 146 0.88 -4.79 3.95
C PHE A 146 2.29 -5.12 3.46
#